data_AF-A0A076PYC3-F1
#
_entry.id   AF-A0A076PYC3-F1
#
_cell.length_a   1.000
_cell.length_b   1.000
_cell.length_c   1.000
_cell.angle_alpha   90.00
_cell.angle_beta   90.00
_cell.angle_gamma   90.00
#
_symmetry.space_group_name_H-M   'P 1'
#
loop_
_entity.id
_entity.type
_entity.pdbx_description
1 polymer ?
#
loop_
_entity_poly.entity_id
_entity_poly.type
_entity_poly.pdbx_seq_one_letter_code
_entity_poly.pdbx_strand_id
1 'polypeptide(L)'
;MPRSRTALEQAAGKLILRIQQEWMQELGEPAAADSEQVMNRAHDLLLAASARQPGLGLQQQSIEEFLGRQWLHGHPGVQPFVNDLAALVQS
;
A
#
# COMPACT_ATOMS: atom_id res chain seq x y z
N MET A 1 -8.13 1.30 -25.19
CA MET A 1 -6.83 0.59 -25.10
C MET A 1 -6.58 0.24 -23.64
N PRO A 2 -6.23 -1.00 -23.28
CA PRO A 2 -5.77 -1.28 -21.93
C PRO A 2 -4.43 -0.55 -21.75
N ARG A 3 -4.39 0.45 -20.87
CA ARG A 3 -3.11 1.03 -20.46
C ARG A 3 -2.31 -0.10 -19.80
N SER A 4 -1.14 -0.41 -20.35
CA SER A 4 -0.23 -1.37 -19.70
C SER A 4 0.16 -0.77 -18.35
N ARG A 5 -0.12 -1.50 -17.28
CA ARG A 5 0.17 -1.03 -15.91
C ARG A 5 1.66 -0.85 -15.74
N THR A 6 2.08 0.28 -15.18
CA THR A 6 3.50 0.52 -14.86
C THR A 6 3.98 -0.44 -13.77
N ALA A 7 5.30 -0.65 -13.64
CA ALA A 7 5.85 -1.45 -12.55
C ALA A 7 5.39 -0.93 -11.18
N LEU A 8 5.32 0.39 -11.02
CA LEU A 8 4.82 1.07 -9.82
C LEU A 8 3.35 0.76 -9.54
N GLU A 9 2.48 0.86 -10.56
CA GLU A 9 1.05 0.50 -10.44
C GLU A 9 0.83 -0.98 -10.13
N GLN A 10 1.70 -1.86 -10.63
CA GLN A 10 1.65 -3.29 -10.34
C GLN A 10 2.07 -3.58 -8.90
N ALA A 11 3.15 -2.96 -8.41
CA ALA A 11 3.60 -3.08 -7.03
C ALA A 11 2.55 -2.56 -6.04
N ALA A 12 1.97 -1.38 -6.31
CA ALA A 12 0.89 -0.83 -5.49
C ALA A 12 -0.35 -1.74 -5.49
N GLY A 13 -0.69 -2.34 -6.64
CA GLY A 13 -1.77 -3.31 -6.73
C GLY A 13 -1.53 -4.58 -5.91
N LYS A 14 -0.30 -5.11 -5.93
CA LYS A 14 0.09 -6.28 -5.12
C LYS A 14 0.05 -5.97 -3.62
N LEU A 15 0.50 -4.78 -3.23
CA LEU A 15 0.42 -4.30 -1.85
C LEU A 15 -1.04 -4.26 -1.35
N ILE A 16 -1.95 -3.65 -2.12
CA ILE A 16 -3.38 -3.62 -1.76
C ILE A 16 -3.93 -5.04 -1.60
N LEU A 17 -3.66 -5.94 -2.54
CA LEU A 17 -4.14 -7.32 -2.47
C LEU A 17 -3.67 -8.03 -1.19
N ARG A 18 -2.41 -7.80 -0.77
CA ARG A 18 -1.89 -8.38 0.47
C ARG A 18 -2.56 -7.79 1.71
N ILE A 19 -2.76 -6.47 1.75
CA ILE A 19 -3.45 -5.79 2.86
C ILE A 19 -4.92 -6.26 2.94
N GLN A 20 -5.59 -6.40 1.79
CA GLN A 20 -6.96 -6.90 1.72
C GLN A 20 -7.10 -8.31 2.30
N GLN A 21 -6.09 -9.17 2.12
CA GLN A 21 -6.07 -10.50 2.72
C GLN A 21 -5.98 -10.45 4.25
N GLU A 22 -5.22 -9.52 4.82
CA GLU A 22 -5.17 -9.31 6.28
C GLU A 22 -6.52 -8.78 6.78
N TRP A 23 -7.05 -7.73 6.14
CA TRP A 23 -8.35 -7.17 6.48
C TRP A 23 -9.47 -8.23 6.46
N MET A 24 -9.48 -9.10 5.45
CA MET A 24 -10.43 -10.21 5.36
C MET A 24 -10.33 -11.21 6.52
N GLN A 25 -9.13 -11.45 7.05
CA GLN A 25 -8.92 -12.34 8.19
C GLN A 25 -9.38 -11.70 9.51
N GLU A 26 -9.34 -10.38 9.58
CA GLU A 26 -9.76 -9.61 10.75
C GLU A 26 -11.25 -9.24 10.75
N LEU A 27 -12.02 -9.57 9.71
CA LEU A 27 -13.44 -9.21 9.62
C LEU A 27 -14.23 -9.66 10.85
N GLY A 28 -14.86 -8.69 11.51
CA GLY A 28 -15.61 -8.90 12.75
C GLY A 28 -14.80 -8.65 14.03
N GLU A 29 -13.48 -8.49 13.92
CA GLU A 29 -12.60 -8.10 15.01
C GLU A 29 -12.46 -6.58 15.10
N PRO A 30 -12.17 -6.02 16.29
CA PRO A 30 -11.88 -4.60 16.44
C PRO A 30 -10.72 -4.11 15.55
N ALA A 31 -9.75 -4.98 15.25
CA ALA A 31 -8.59 -4.68 14.41
C ALA A 31 -8.95 -4.39 12.94
N ALA A 32 -10.11 -4.87 12.45
CA ALA A 32 -10.52 -4.65 11.07
C ALA A 32 -10.64 -3.16 10.71
N ALA A 33 -10.99 -2.30 11.67
CA ALA A 33 -11.09 -0.86 11.45
C ALA A 33 -9.72 -0.24 11.11
N ASP A 34 -8.64 -0.70 11.76
CA ASP A 34 -7.29 -0.24 11.45
C ASP A 34 -6.83 -0.78 10.09
N SER A 35 -7.11 -2.06 9.81
CA SER A 35 -6.83 -2.65 8.49
C SER A 35 -7.58 -1.97 7.35
N GLU A 36 -8.83 -1.55 7.56
CA GLU A 36 -9.60 -0.80 6.57
C GLU A 36 -8.95 0.57 6.29
N GLN A 37 -8.46 1.27 7.33
CA GLN A 37 -7.74 2.53 7.14
C GLN A 37 -6.45 2.34 6.33
N VAL A 38 -5.68 1.28 6.63
CA VAL A 38 -4.46 0.98 5.87
C VAL A 38 -4.79 0.59 4.43
N MET A 39 -5.86 -0.16 4.20
CA MET A 39 -6.34 -0.50 2.85
C MET A 39 -6.73 0.75 2.06
N ASN A 40 -7.46 1.68 2.65
CA ASN A 40 -7.84 2.96 2.01
C ASN A 40 -6.60 3.78 1.62
N ARG A 41 -5.60 3.88 2.51
CA ARG A 41 -4.33 4.55 2.19
C ARG A 41 -3.57 3.83 1.08
N ALA A 42 -3.57 2.51 1.05
CA ALA A 42 -2.96 1.75 -0.04
C ALA A 42 -3.65 2.02 -1.39
N HIS A 43 -4.98 2.23 -1.39
CA HIS A 43 -5.71 2.69 -2.58
C HIS A 43 -5.26 4.08 -3.03
N ASP A 44 -5.00 5.02 -2.11
CA ASP A 44 -4.46 6.34 -2.44
C ASP A 44 -3.08 6.23 -3.12
N LEU A 45 -2.21 5.33 -2.65
CA LEU A 45 -0.92 5.05 -3.31
C LEU A 45 -1.11 4.52 -4.74
N LEU A 46 -2.07 3.63 -4.97
CA LEU A 46 -2.36 3.13 -6.32
C LEU A 46 -2.92 4.24 -7.23
N LEU A 47 -3.78 5.11 -6.70
CA LEU A 47 -4.29 6.26 -7.45
C LEU A 47 -3.14 7.21 -7.83
N ALA A 48 -2.25 7.53 -6.89
CA ALA A 48 -1.07 8.34 -7.14
C ALA A 48 -0.11 7.70 -8.17
N ALA A 49 0.11 6.38 -8.07
CA ALA A 49 0.92 5.61 -9.03
C ALA A 49 0.30 5.67 -10.44
N SER A 50 -1.01 5.51 -10.53
CA SER A 50 -1.76 5.55 -11.80
C SER A 50 -1.77 6.95 -12.41
N ALA A 51 -1.78 7.99 -11.57
CA ALA A 51 -1.63 9.39 -11.96
C ALA A 51 -0.18 9.78 -12.29
N ARG A 52 0.78 8.85 -12.14
CA ARG A 52 2.23 9.08 -12.32
C ARG A 52 2.75 10.25 -11.49
N GLN A 53 2.22 10.41 -10.28
CA GLN A 53 2.69 11.45 -9.36
C GLN A 53 4.10 11.11 -8.89
N PRO A 54 5.08 12.03 -9.02
CA PRO A 54 6.42 11.83 -8.49
C PRO A 54 6.36 11.54 -6.99
N GLY A 55 7.10 10.53 -6.52
CA GLY A 55 7.15 10.21 -5.10
C GLY A 55 5.81 9.78 -4.47
N LEU A 56 4.82 9.39 -5.29
CA LEU A 56 3.43 9.10 -4.86
C LEU A 56 2.76 10.24 -4.07
N GLY A 57 3.25 11.48 -4.17
CA GLY A 57 2.71 12.61 -3.41
C GLY A 57 3.00 12.56 -1.90
N LEU A 58 3.95 11.74 -1.45
CA LEU A 58 4.19 11.47 -0.03
C LEU A 58 4.87 12.61 0.75
N GLN A 59 5.21 13.74 0.13
CA GLN A 59 5.77 14.93 0.82
C GLN A 59 6.90 14.64 1.83
N GLN A 60 7.86 13.76 1.48
CA GLN A 60 8.97 13.29 2.33
C GLN A 60 8.63 12.22 3.37
N GLN A 61 7.37 11.78 3.45
CA GLN A 61 6.98 10.63 4.24
C GLN A 61 7.38 9.31 3.55
N SER A 62 7.84 8.33 4.32
CA SER A 62 8.03 6.97 3.81
C SER A 62 6.69 6.27 3.58
N ILE A 63 6.66 5.23 2.73
CA ILE A 63 5.46 4.42 2.51
C ILE A 63 4.97 3.78 3.82
N GLU A 64 5.91 3.35 4.67
CA GLU A 64 5.61 2.75 5.97
C GLU A 64 4.94 3.74 6.93
N GLU A 65 5.42 4.98 6.95
CA GLU A 65 4.83 6.06 7.73
C GLU A 65 3.45 6.44 7.21
N PHE A 66 3.29 6.49 5.89
CA PHE A 66 2.02 6.82 5.26
C PHE A 66 0.97 5.76 5.57
N LEU A 67 1.28 4.48 5.35
CA LEU A 67 0.37 3.38 5.64
C LEU A 67 0.08 3.26 7.14
N GLY A 68 1.11 3.38 7.98
CA GLY A 68 1.01 3.29 9.43
C GLY A 68 1.93 2.21 9.99
N ARG A 69 3.07 2.63 10.57
CA ARG A 69 4.11 1.73 11.12
C ARG A 69 3.58 0.72 12.14
N GLN A 70 2.65 1.14 13.01
CA GLN A 70 2.10 0.27 14.05
C GLN A 70 1.35 -0.92 13.45
N TRP A 71 0.52 -0.67 12.44
CA TRP A 71 -0.22 -1.74 11.78
C TRP A 71 0.71 -2.69 11.02
N LEU A 72 1.71 -2.15 10.31
CA LEU A 72 2.72 -2.95 9.61
C LEU A 72 3.54 -3.83 10.56
N HIS A 73 3.82 -3.37 11.77
CA HIS A 73 4.48 -4.17 12.79
C HIS A 73 3.67 -5.41 13.20
N GLY A 74 2.34 -5.29 13.25
CA GLY A 74 1.42 -6.42 13.48
C GLY A 74 1.29 -7.36 12.28
N HIS A 75 1.65 -6.89 11.08
CA HIS A 75 1.45 -7.58 9.81
C HIS A 75 2.76 -7.74 9.01
N PRO A 76 3.76 -8.48 9.53
CA PRO A 76 5.09 -8.58 8.90
C PRO A 76 5.05 -9.19 7.49
N GLY A 77 4.01 -9.97 7.17
CA GLY A 77 3.80 -10.52 5.82
C GLY A 77 3.48 -9.47 4.74
N VAL A 78 3.20 -8.23 5.12
CA VAL A 78 2.97 -7.10 4.21
C VAL A 78 4.27 -6.37 3.88
N GLN A 79 5.28 -6.41 4.76
CA GLN A 79 6.54 -5.67 4.62
C GLN A 79 7.27 -5.89 3.28
N PRO A 80 7.35 -7.11 2.72
CA PRO A 80 8.00 -7.31 1.42
C PRO A 80 7.37 -6.47 0.30
N PHE A 81 6.05 -6.32 0.31
CA PHE A 81 5.31 -5.54 -0.70
C PHE A 81 5.50 -4.04 -0.52
N VAL A 82 5.69 -3.59 0.72
CA VAL A 82 6.05 -2.20 1.02
C VAL A 82 7.44 -1.88 0.50
N ASN A 83 8.41 -2.78 0.73
CA ASN A 83 9.78 -2.62 0.25
C ASN A 83 9.86 -2.61 -1.29
N ASP A 84 9.14 -3.52 -1.95
CA ASP A 84 9.05 -3.57 -3.42
C ASP A 84 8.50 -2.26 -3.99
N LEU A 85 7.45 -1.71 -3.39
CA LEU A 85 6.90 -0.42 -3.81
C LEU A 85 7.88 0.73 -3.54
N ALA A 86 8.52 0.75 -2.37
CA ALA A 86 9.47 1.80 -2.00
C ALA A 86 10.68 1.85 -2.94
N ALA A 87 11.20 0.69 -3.35
CA ALA A 87 12.32 0.60 -4.29
C ALA A 87 11.99 1.25 -5.65
N LEU A 88 10.74 1.13 -6.12
CA LEU A 88 10.28 1.73 -7.37
C LEU A 88 9.96 3.22 -7.27
N VAL A 89 9.74 3.74 -6.06
CA VAL A 89 9.53 5.18 -5.83
C VAL A 89 10.87 5.93 -5.79
N GLN A 90 11.94 5.25 -5.41
CA GLN A 90 13.29 5.81 -5.29
C GLN A 90 14.15 5.67 -6.56
N SER A 91 13.67 4.92 -7.56
CA SER A 91 14.34 4.71 -8.86
C SER A 91 14.00 5.81 -9.88
#